data_AF-A0A954RFZ6-F1
#
_entry.id   AF-A0A954RFZ6-F1
#
_cell.length_a   1.000
_cell.length_b   1.000
_cell.length_c   1.000
_cell.angle_alpha   90.00
_cell.angle_beta   90.00
_cell.angle_gamma   90.00
#
_symmetry.space_group_name_H-M   'P 1'
#
loop_
_entity.id
_entity.type
_entity.pdbx_description
1 polymer ?
#
loop_
_entity_poly.entity_id
_entity_poly.type
_entity_poly.pdbx_seq_one_letter_code
_entity_poly.pdbx_strand_id
1 'polypeptide(L)'
;AQHNTPCPEESGMSQFTMREFIEEQADFDIVLIDCPPNLYRCSWTAMIASDWVVIPVNPEDFGTQGLRAVHQAIENARVLNPSLRRLGHLVTRSDGRLLVHKAYERRLRKSYGKLVLENLLPELSAFKLAVSDRTPVEFHDTRSRAARLTRNLCREILDRTDVRNSERRVA
;
A
#
# COMPACT_ATOMS: atom_id res chain seq x y z
N ALA A 1 2.51 21.27 3.16
CA ALA A 1 2.37 20.71 4.51
C ALA A 1 3.66 20.98 5.27
N GLN A 2 3.60 21.71 6.37
CA GLN A 2 4.76 22.24 7.12
C GLN A 2 5.82 21.18 7.50
N HIS A 3 5.41 19.91 7.59
CA HIS A 3 6.26 18.81 8.04
C HIS A 3 6.67 17.81 6.95
N ASN A 4 6.19 17.97 5.71
CA ASN A 4 6.44 17.01 4.63
C ASN A 4 7.42 17.61 3.62
N THR A 5 8.70 17.63 3.98
CA THR A 5 9.79 18.29 3.26
C THR A 5 10.40 17.39 2.17
N PRO A 6 10.90 17.99 1.06
CA PRO A 6 11.33 17.23 -0.13
C PRO A 6 12.67 16.51 0.00
N CYS A 7 13.52 16.88 0.97
CA CYS A 7 14.80 16.22 1.26
C CYS A 7 14.70 15.46 2.61
N PRO A 8 14.03 14.31 2.65
CA PRO A 8 13.76 13.61 3.92
C PRO A 8 15.00 13.00 4.58
N GLU A 9 16.03 12.65 3.80
CA GLU A 9 17.30 12.09 4.27
C GLU A 9 18.13 13.07 5.11
N GLU A 10 17.91 14.37 4.93
CA GLU A 10 18.61 15.43 5.69
C GLU A 10 18.01 15.66 7.07
N SER A 11 16.93 14.95 7.42
CA SER A 11 16.20 15.16 8.68
C SER A 11 16.87 14.53 9.91
N GLY A 12 18.07 13.98 9.77
CA GLY A 12 18.89 13.47 10.87
C GLY A 12 18.20 12.37 11.66
N MET A 13 18.23 12.44 12.99
CA MET A 13 17.59 11.44 13.86
C MET A 13 16.06 11.43 13.76
N SER A 14 15.46 12.54 13.34
CA SER A 14 13.99 12.67 13.30
C SER A 14 13.31 11.77 12.26
N GLN A 15 14.10 11.14 11.36
CA GLN A 15 13.57 10.16 10.42
C GLN A 15 13.18 8.83 11.07
N PHE A 16 13.65 8.57 12.29
CA PHE A 16 13.36 7.34 13.04
C PHE A 16 12.16 7.49 13.99
N THR A 17 11.67 8.70 14.24
CA THR A 17 10.62 8.98 15.23
C THR A 17 9.34 8.16 15.02
N MET A 18 8.95 7.90 13.77
CA MET A 18 7.79 7.04 13.48
C MET A 18 8.03 5.58 13.87
N ARG A 19 9.26 5.07 13.69
CA ARG A 19 9.63 3.72 14.10
C ARG A 19 9.60 3.59 15.61
N GLU A 20 10.24 4.52 16.32
CA GLU A 20 10.25 4.57 17.79
C GLU A 20 8.82 4.59 18.34
N PHE A 21 7.94 5.44 17.79
CA PHE A 21 6.54 5.49 18.19
C PHE A 21 5.81 4.16 17.98
N ILE A 22 6.01 3.50 16.83
CA ILE A 22 5.36 2.23 16.51
C ILE A 22 5.88 1.09 17.39
N GLU A 23 7.17 1.07 17.72
CA GLU A 23 7.76 0.09 18.64
C GLU A 23 7.14 0.16 20.06
N GLU A 24 6.67 1.34 20.48
CA GLU A 24 5.92 1.52 21.72
C GLU A 24 4.47 1.00 21.64
N GLN A 25 3.93 0.79 20.44
CA GLN A 25 2.55 0.30 20.21
C GLN A 25 2.47 -1.24 20.23
N ALA A 26 3.02 -1.89 21.26
CA ALA A 26 3.10 -3.36 21.38
C ALA A 26 1.73 -4.09 21.44
N ASP A 27 0.64 -3.33 21.51
CA ASP A 27 -0.73 -3.78 21.62
C ASP A 27 -1.40 -4.11 20.28
N PHE A 28 -0.74 -3.82 19.16
CA PHE A 28 -1.28 -4.06 17.81
C PHE A 28 -0.46 -5.09 17.05
N ASP A 29 -1.16 -6.00 16.38
CA ASP A 29 -0.54 -7.03 15.54
C ASP A 29 -0.19 -6.50 14.14
N ILE A 30 -0.94 -5.50 13.67
CA ILE A 30 -0.79 -4.89 12.34
C ILE A 30 -1.00 -3.39 12.46
N VAL A 31 -0.08 -2.61 11.89
CA VAL A 31 -0.20 -1.16 11.75
C VAL A 31 -0.27 -0.83 10.25
N LEU A 32 -1.30 -0.07 9.84
CA LEU A 32 -1.41 0.44 8.47
C LEU A 32 -1.02 1.92 8.41
N ILE A 33 -0.01 2.24 7.59
CA ILE A 33 0.45 3.63 7.42
C ILE A 33 0.00 4.15 6.05
N ASP A 34 -1.02 5.01 6.05
CA ASP A 34 -1.45 5.71 4.84
C ASP A 34 -0.53 6.90 4.55
N CYS A 35 0.05 6.93 3.34
CA CYS A 35 1.07 7.88 2.95
C CYS A 35 0.51 8.94 2.00
N PRO A 36 0.97 10.20 2.09
CA PRO A 36 0.63 11.21 1.09
C PRO A 36 1.15 10.80 -0.31
N PRO A 37 0.60 11.38 -1.40
CA PRO A 37 0.92 10.99 -2.78
C PRO A 37 2.32 11.42 -3.26
N ASN A 38 3.23 11.79 -2.35
CA ASN A 38 4.61 12.20 -2.64
C ASN A 38 5.60 11.37 -1.82
N LEU A 39 6.86 11.36 -2.23
CA LEU A 39 7.94 10.59 -1.58
C LEU A 39 8.78 11.46 -0.63
N TYR A 40 8.13 12.42 0.03
CA TYR A 40 8.76 13.35 0.97
C TYR A 40 8.83 12.73 2.38
N ARG A 41 9.14 13.54 3.39
CA ARG A 41 9.37 13.11 4.77
C ARG A 41 8.36 12.10 5.32
N CYS A 42 7.05 12.32 5.16
CA CYS A 42 6.06 11.41 5.74
C CYS A 42 6.16 9.98 5.16
N SER A 43 6.25 9.87 3.83
CA SER A 43 6.38 8.57 3.15
C SER A 43 7.74 7.93 3.42
N TRP A 44 8.80 8.74 3.54
CA TRP A 44 10.14 8.28 3.92
C TRP A 44 10.16 7.66 5.32
N THR A 45 9.65 8.38 6.32
CA THR A 45 9.60 7.87 7.71
C THR A 45 8.69 6.65 7.83
N ALA A 46 7.60 6.59 7.04
CA ALA A 46 6.76 5.41 6.96
C ALA A 46 7.54 4.19 6.43
N MET A 47 8.32 4.35 5.36
CA MET A 47 9.17 3.26 4.83
C MET A 47 10.26 2.84 5.83
N ILE A 48 10.83 3.77 6.59
CA ILE A 48 11.77 3.45 7.67
C ILE A 48 11.08 2.66 8.79
N ALA A 49 9.83 2.96 9.11
CA ALA A 49 9.11 2.30 10.21
C ALA A 49 8.40 0.99 9.82
N SER A 50 8.27 0.66 8.53
CA SER A 50 7.47 -0.47 8.05
C SER A 50 8.28 -1.75 7.84
N ASP A 51 7.66 -2.91 8.06
CA ASP A 51 8.19 -4.21 7.58
C ASP A 51 7.90 -4.43 6.10
N TRP A 52 6.73 -3.98 5.65
CA TRP A 52 6.20 -4.26 4.32
C TRP A 52 5.63 -3.01 3.65
N VAL A 53 5.87 -2.85 2.35
CA VAL A 53 5.29 -1.78 1.53
C VAL A 53 4.46 -2.36 0.40
N VAL A 54 3.22 -1.86 0.28
CA VAL A 54 2.34 -2.09 -0.87
C VAL A 54 2.33 -0.86 -1.76
N ILE A 55 2.41 -1.07 -3.07
CA ILE A 55 2.46 0.02 -4.07
C ILE A 55 1.15 0.00 -4.85
N PRO A 56 0.21 0.94 -4.59
CA PRO A 56 -1.00 1.05 -5.39
C PRO A 56 -0.64 1.56 -6.81
N VAL A 57 -1.19 0.92 -7.83
CA VAL A 57 -0.92 1.24 -9.24
C VAL A 57 -2.22 1.36 -10.01
N ASN A 58 -2.41 2.52 -10.65
CA ASN A 58 -3.56 2.78 -11.50
C ASN A 58 -3.21 2.44 -12.96
N PRO A 59 -4.01 1.61 -13.65
CA PRO A 59 -3.76 1.24 -15.04
C PRO A 59 -3.96 2.38 -16.06
N GLU A 60 -4.52 3.52 -15.65
CA GLU A 60 -4.60 4.74 -16.48
C GLU A 60 -3.28 5.51 -16.48
N ASP A 61 -2.55 5.44 -15.37
CA ASP A 61 -1.31 6.17 -15.13
C ASP A 61 -0.12 5.35 -15.67
N PHE A 62 -0.11 5.15 -17.00
CA PHE A 62 0.90 4.39 -17.77
C PHE A 62 2.36 4.86 -17.61
N GLY A 63 2.63 5.78 -16.68
CA GLY A 63 3.95 6.25 -16.30
C GLY A 63 4.75 5.18 -15.56
N THR A 64 5.45 4.33 -16.31
CA THR A 64 6.59 3.54 -15.81
C THR A 64 7.63 4.41 -15.08
N GLN A 65 7.64 5.72 -15.31
CA GLN A 65 8.51 6.69 -14.64
C GLN A 65 8.18 6.85 -13.15
N GLY A 66 6.89 6.94 -12.78
CA GLY A 66 6.48 7.11 -11.38
C GLY A 66 6.84 5.88 -10.53
N LEU A 67 6.63 4.69 -11.10
CA LEU A 67 6.94 3.43 -10.41
C LEU A 67 8.44 3.28 -10.13
N ARG A 68 9.31 3.73 -11.06
CA ARG A 68 10.77 3.72 -10.85
C ARG A 68 11.19 4.59 -9.67
N ALA A 69 10.60 5.78 -9.52
CA ALA A 69 10.90 6.66 -8.39
C ALA A 69 10.51 6.01 -7.05
N VAL A 70 9.34 5.38 -6.99
CA VAL A 70 8.90 4.62 -5.80
C VAL A 70 9.85 3.47 -5.49
N HIS A 71 10.22 2.67 -6.49
CA HIS A 71 11.18 1.58 -6.30
C HIS A 71 12.53 2.09 -5.78
N GLN A 72 13.06 3.17 -6.35
CA GLN A 72 14.32 3.75 -5.90
C GLN A 72 14.22 4.23 -4.45
N ALA A 73 13.12 4.89 -4.07
CA ALA A 73 12.91 5.36 -2.71
C ALA A 73 12.87 4.19 -1.71
N ILE A 74 12.25 3.07 -2.06
CA ILE A 74 12.24 1.84 -1.23
C ILE A 74 13.66 1.28 -1.08
N GLU A 75 14.44 1.20 -2.17
CA GLU A 75 15.83 0.71 -2.08
C GLU A 75 16.72 1.67 -1.26
N ASN A 76 16.50 2.98 -1.32
CA ASN A 76 17.20 3.94 -0.49
C ASN A 76 16.81 3.78 0.99
N ALA A 77 15.52 3.63 1.28
CA ALA A 77 15.03 3.42 2.65
C ALA A 77 15.59 2.13 3.26
N ARG A 78 15.83 1.09 2.46
CA ARG A 78 16.44 -0.18 2.91
C ARG A 78 17.85 -0.03 3.49
N VAL A 79 18.58 1.02 3.12
CA VAL A 79 19.88 1.32 3.75
C VAL A 79 19.71 1.59 5.24
N LEU A 80 18.60 2.21 5.64
CA LEU A 80 18.25 2.52 7.04
C LEU A 80 17.25 1.53 7.66
N ASN A 81 16.57 0.74 6.81
CA ASN A 81 15.64 -0.30 7.21
C ASN A 81 15.88 -1.61 6.43
N PRO A 82 16.90 -2.41 6.79
CA PRO A 82 17.23 -3.63 6.06
C PRO A 82 16.12 -4.68 6.04
N SER A 83 15.18 -4.66 7.00
CA SER A 83 14.03 -5.56 7.04
C SER A 83 12.89 -5.15 6.12
N LEU A 84 12.93 -3.96 5.50
CA LEU A 84 11.87 -3.47 4.60
C LEU A 84 11.70 -4.36 3.37
N ARG A 85 10.51 -4.93 3.23
CA ARG A 85 10.15 -5.82 2.11
C ARG A 85 9.04 -5.21 1.26
N ARG A 86 9.10 -5.50 -0.04
CA ARG A 86 8.01 -5.15 -0.95
C ARG A 86 6.97 -6.24 -0.86
N LEU A 87 5.78 -5.91 -0.40
CA LEU A 87 4.63 -6.82 -0.38
C LEU A 87 4.14 -7.05 -1.81
N GLY A 88 4.04 -5.95 -2.57
CA GLY A 88 3.73 -6.02 -3.99
C GLY A 88 3.05 -4.79 -4.57
N HIS A 89 2.69 -4.92 -5.85
CA HIS A 89 1.92 -3.96 -6.64
C HIS A 89 0.44 -4.30 -6.57
N LEU A 90 -0.37 -3.41 -6.02
CA LEU A 90 -1.82 -3.53 -5.98
C LEU A 90 -2.42 -2.76 -7.17
N VAL A 91 -3.00 -3.47 -8.13
CA VAL A 91 -3.73 -2.83 -9.23
C VAL A 91 -5.06 -2.29 -8.69
N THR A 92 -5.21 -0.98 -8.69
CA THR A 92 -6.42 -0.27 -8.23
C THR A 92 -7.17 0.33 -9.41
N ARG A 93 -8.44 0.71 -9.18
CA ARG A 93 -9.32 1.40 -10.15
C ARG A 93 -9.41 0.70 -11.51
N SER A 94 -9.24 -0.62 -11.53
CA SER A 94 -9.23 -1.37 -12.79
C SER A 94 -10.62 -1.43 -13.44
N ASP A 95 -10.64 -1.52 -14.76
CA ASP A 95 -11.84 -1.77 -15.57
C ASP A 95 -11.53 -2.85 -16.58
N GLY A 96 -12.09 -4.05 -16.34
CA GLY A 96 -11.91 -5.23 -17.18
C GLY A 96 -12.57 -5.15 -18.56
N ARG A 97 -13.25 -4.05 -18.91
CA ARG A 97 -13.77 -3.80 -20.27
C ARG A 97 -12.76 -3.05 -21.13
N LEU A 98 -11.86 -2.29 -20.50
CA LEU A 98 -10.87 -1.46 -21.20
C LEU A 98 -9.65 -2.30 -21.59
N LEU A 99 -9.37 -2.38 -22.90
CA LEU A 99 -8.21 -3.10 -23.42
C LEU A 99 -6.89 -2.55 -22.89
N VAL A 100 -6.82 -1.23 -22.69
CA VAL A 100 -5.65 -0.53 -22.13
C VAL A 100 -5.33 -1.00 -20.71
N HIS A 101 -6.35 -1.22 -19.87
CA HIS A 101 -6.16 -1.75 -18.51
C HIS A 101 -5.66 -3.20 -18.52
N LYS A 102 -6.23 -4.05 -19.39
CA LYS A 102 -5.75 -5.43 -19.58
C LYS A 102 -4.32 -5.49 -20.10
N ALA A 103 -3.97 -4.58 -21.02
CA ALA A 103 -2.62 -4.50 -21.55
C ALA A 103 -1.62 -4.04 -20.47
N TYR A 104 -2.00 -3.06 -19.66
CA TYR A 104 -1.22 -2.59 -18.52
C TYR A 104 -0.96 -3.70 -17.52
N GLU A 105 -2.02 -4.37 -17.05
CA GLU A 105 -1.90 -5.46 -16.07
C GLU A 105 -0.99 -6.57 -16.58
N ARG A 106 -1.17 -7.02 -17.84
CA ARG A 106 -0.30 -8.03 -18.45
C ARG A 106 1.15 -7.59 -18.49
N ARG A 107 1.42 -6.32 -18.81
CA ARG A 107 2.79 -5.77 -18.82
C ARG A 107 3.37 -5.74 -17.41
N LEU A 108 2.59 -5.28 -16.43
CA LEU A 108 2.99 -5.23 -15.02
C LEU A 108 3.34 -6.63 -14.51
N ARG A 109 2.47 -7.62 -14.74
CA ARG A 109 2.72 -9.02 -14.38
C ARG A 109 3.91 -9.62 -15.11
N LYS A 110 4.12 -9.29 -16.40
CA LYS A 110 5.32 -9.72 -17.15
C LYS A 110 6.60 -9.16 -16.54
N SER A 111 6.58 -7.91 -16.08
CA SER A 111 7.75 -7.24 -15.51
C SER A 111 8.05 -7.60 -14.06
N TYR A 112 7.01 -7.77 -13.23
CA TYR A 112 7.16 -7.90 -11.77
C TYR A 112 6.71 -9.27 -11.22
N GLY A 113 6.08 -10.12 -12.03
CA GLY A 113 5.71 -11.49 -11.68
C GLY A 113 4.87 -11.56 -10.41
N LYS A 114 5.34 -12.36 -9.44
CA LYS A 114 4.69 -12.60 -8.14
C LYS A 114 4.60 -11.36 -7.25
N LEU A 115 5.33 -10.28 -7.56
CA LEU A 115 5.17 -9.02 -6.84
C LEU A 115 3.85 -8.33 -7.20
N VAL A 116 3.20 -8.64 -8.31
CA VAL A 116 1.84 -8.16 -8.55
C VAL A 116 0.86 -8.97 -7.70
N LEU A 117 -0.08 -8.30 -7.04
CA LEU A 117 -1.12 -8.98 -6.28
C LEU A 117 -2.10 -9.68 -7.22
N GLU A 118 -2.59 -10.85 -6.83
CA GLU A 118 -3.59 -11.60 -7.58
C GLU A 118 -4.95 -10.90 -7.50
N ASN A 119 -5.31 -10.39 -6.31
CA ASN A 119 -6.50 -9.58 -6.14
C ASN A 119 -6.26 -8.14 -6.60
N LEU A 120 -7.13 -7.69 -7.51
CA LEU A 120 -7.21 -6.30 -7.96
C LEU A 120 -8.44 -5.60 -7.38
N LEU A 121 -8.38 -4.28 -7.28
CA LEU A 121 -9.52 -3.45 -6.90
C LEU A 121 -10.07 -2.76 -8.15
N PRO A 122 -11.27 -3.12 -8.64
CA PRO A 122 -11.93 -2.43 -9.73
C PRO A 122 -12.57 -1.13 -9.27
N GLU A 123 -12.83 -0.23 -10.21
CA GLU A 123 -13.64 0.96 -9.97
C GLU A 123 -15.11 0.54 -9.73
N LEU A 124 -15.60 0.64 -8.50
CA LEU A 124 -16.98 0.30 -8.12
C LEU A 124 -17.65 1.47 -7.39
N SER A 125 -18.94 1.69 -7.64
CA SER A 125 -19.75 2.71 -6.96
C SER A 125 -19.76 2.52 -5.44
N ALA A 126 -19.78 1.27 -4.96
CA ALA A 126 -19.76 0.95 -3.54
C ALA A 126 -18.53 1.51 -2.80
N PHE A 127 -17.35 1.56 -3.44
CA PHE A 127 -16.18 2.20 -2.83
C PHE A 127 -16.36 3.72 -2.72
N LYS A 128 -17.01 4.36 -3.71
CA LYS A 128 -17.29 5.80 -3.68
C LYS A 128 -18.30 6.16 -2.60
N LEU A 129 -19.33 5.33 -2.43
CA LEU A 129 -20.32 5.47 -1.35
C LEU A 129 -19.64 5.31 0.01
N ALA A 130 -18.83 4.26 0.20
CA ALA A 130 -18.08 4.04 1.43
C ALA A 130 -17.21 5.26 1.83
N VAL A 131 -16.53 5.88 0.87
CA VAL A 131 -15.75 7.12 1.10
C VAL A 131 -16.65 8.29 1.49
N SER A 132 -17.77 8.48 0.77
CA SER A 132 -18.76 9.53 1.06
C SER A 132 -19.34 9.39 2.47
N ASP A 133 -19.67 8.16 2.86
CA ASP A 133 -20.31 7.83 4.14
C ASP A 133 -19.29 7.62 5.27
N ARG A 134 -17.99 7.79 4.98
CA ARG A 134 -16.87 7.61 5.92
C ARG A 134 -16.93 6.28 6.67
N THR A 135 -17.40 5.25 5.98
CA THR A 135 -17.65 3.94 6.57
C THR A 135 -16.96 2.90 5.70
N PRO A 136 -16.17 1.96 6.25
CA PRO A 136 -15.53 0.93 5.45
C PRO A 136 -16.55 0.13 4.65
N VAL A 137 -16.18 -0.25 3.42
CA VAL A 137 -17.09 -0.89 2.46
C VAL A 137 -17.75 -2.17 2.99
N GLU A 138 -17.08 -2.85 3.92
CA GLU A 138 -17.59 -4.06 4.59
C GLU A 138 -18.85 -3.78 5.41
N PHE A 139 -18.97 -2.59 6.02
CA PHE A 139 -20.11 -2.23 6.86
C PHE A 139 -21.30 -1.67 6.07
N HIS A 140 -21.10 -1.24 4.82
CA HIS A 140 -22.19 -0.77 3.97
C HIS A 140 -23.01 -1.97 3.43
N ASP A 141 -22.35 -2.97 2.86
CA ASP A 141 -22.96 -4.24 2.46
C ASP A 141 -21.89 -5.34 2.39
N THR A 142 -21.90 -6.22 3.39
CA THR A 142 -20.96 -7.35 3.54
C THR A 142 -21.02 -8.35 2.38
N ARG A 143 -22.15 -8.42 1.67
CA ARG A 143 -22.36 -9.31 0.51
C ARG A 143 -22.01 -8.64 -0.81
N SER A 144 -21.72 -7.34 -0.80
CA SER A 144 -21.37 -6.61 -2.01
C SER A 144 -20.11 -7.17 -2.67
N ARG A 145 -20.00 -6.95 -3.98
CA ARG A 145 -18.79 -7.30 -4.73
C ARG A 145 -17.55 -6.60 -4.15
N ALA A 146 -17.69 -5.36 -3.70
CA ALA A 146 -16.59 -4.57 -3.16
C ALA A 146 -16.09 -5.13 -1.82
N ALA A 147 -16.99 -5.43 -0.88
CA ALA A 147 -16.67 -6.09 0.39
C ALA A 147 -15.91 -7.42 0.18
N ARG A 148 -16.42 -8.29 -0.70
CA ARG A 148 -15.75 -9.55 -1.03
C ARG A 148 -14.35 -9.36 -1.62
N LEU A 149 -14.16 -8.37 -2.50
CA LEU A 149 -12.84 -8.07 -3.08
C LEU A 149 -11.87 -7.55 -2.02
N THR A 150 -12.34 -6.67 -1.13
CA THR A 150 -11.55 -6.19 0.01
C THR A 150 -11.13 -7.33 0.92
N ARG A 151 -12.05 -8.24 1.30
CA ARG A 151 -11.71 -9.43 2.12
C ARG A 151 -10.68 -10.35 1.45
N ASN A 152 -10.81 -10.58 0.15
CA ASN A 152 -9.84 -11.39 -0.58
C ASN A 152 -8.45 -10.73 -0.63
N LEU A 153 -8.41 -9.41 -0.84
CA LEU A 153 -7.17 -8.64 -0.80
C LEU A 153 -6.53 -8.69 0.60
N CYS A 154 -7.32 -8.49 1.66
CA CYS A 154 -6.83 -8.61 3.04
C CYS A 154 -6.24 -10.00 3.31
N ARG A 155 -6.90 -11.07 2.85
CA ARG A 155 -6.38 -12.44 2.98
C ARG A 155 -5.04 -12.60 2.27
N GLU A 156 -4.94 -12.13 1.03
CA GLU A 156 -3.67 -12.20 0.27
C GLU A 156 -2.54 -11.42 0.95
N ILE A 157 -2.83 -10.23 1.51
CA ILE A 157 -1.86 -9.45 2.27
C ILE A 157 -1.36 -10.26 3.47
N LEU A 158 -2.26 -10.84 4.26
CA LEU A 158 -1.92 -11.65 5.43
C LEU A 158 -1.11 -12.90 5.07
N ASP A 159 -1.48 -13.58 3.99
CA ASP A 159 -0.77 -14.76 3.50
C ASP A 159 0.66 -14.40 3.05
N ARG A 160 0.88 -13.18 2.52
CA ARG A 160 2.20 -12.70 2.10
C ARG A 160 3.07 -12.25 3.27
N THR A 161 2.48 -11.77 4.37
CA THR A 161 3.22 -11.22 5.52
C THR A 161 3.51 -12.25 6.62
N ASP A 162 3.02 -13.49 6.48
CA ASP A 162 3.13 -14.58 7.48
C ASP A 162 2.65 -14.17 8.89
N VAL A 163 1.73 -13.21 8.96
CA VAL A 163 1.10 -12.81 10.22
C VAL A 163 0.09 -13.90 10.60
N ARG A 164 0.45 -14.76 11.55
CA ARG A 164 -0.35 -15.93 11.95
C ARG A 164 -1.64 -15.55 12.67
N ASN A 165 -2.60 -16.47 12.65
CA ASN A 165 -4.02 -16.27 12.98
C ASN A 165 -4.27 -16.53 14.48
N SER A 166 -4.34 -15.48 15.29
CA SER A 166 -5.08 -15.42 16.56
C SER A 166 -5.52 -13.96 16.75
N GLU A 167 -6.68 -13.75 17.38
CA GLU A 167 -7.39 -12.46 17.59
C GLU A 167 -6.53 -11.20 17.35
N ARG A 168 -6.64 -10.63 16.14
CA ARG A 168 -5.74 -9.56 15.68
C ARG A 168 -6.28 -8.17 16.02
N ARG A 169 -5.47 -7.36 16.70
CA ARG A 169 -5.67 -5.93 16.91
C ARG A 169 -4.97 -5.17 15.78
N VAL A 170 -5.74 -4.39 15.02
CA VAL A 170 -5.22 -3.58 13.90
C VAL A 170 -5.28 -2.11 14.30
N ALA A 171 -4.16 -1.40 14.12
CA ALA A 171 -4.03 0.04 14.31
C ALA A 171 -4.21 0.79 12.98
#